data_AF-A0A316L5G1-F1
#
_entry.id   AF-A0A316L5G1-F1
#
_cell.length_a   1.000
_cell.length_b   1.000
_cell.length_c   1.000
_cell.angle_alpha   90.00
_cell.angle_beta   90.00
_cell.angle_gamma   90.00
#
_symmetry.space_group_name_H-M   'P 1'
#
loop_
_entity.id
_entity.type
_entity.pdbx_description
1 polymer ?
#
loop_
_entity_poly.entity_id
_entity_poly.type
_entity_poly.pdbx_seq_one_letter_code
_entity_poly.pdbx_strand_id
1 'polypeptide(L)'
;MAMVRPIAPMLEYVIYEDYIAEFLCINKDKVELQCNGKCYLMQQLSEQNEEKKQGLPKIMLEEYPIGFVDLMFYNSKKPATVPDQNHFDYSNGYAFLYCAYSFHPPSILS
;
A
#
# COMPACT_ATOMS: atom_id res chain seq x y z
N MET A 1 0.79 -5.68 17.98
CA MET A 1 1.91 -5.82 17.01
C MET A 1 1.73 -6.98 16.01
N ALA A 2 0.76 -7.89 16.18
CA ALA A 2 0.58 -9.06 15.31
C ALA A 2 0.26 -8.73 13.82
N MET A 3 -0.28 -7.53 13.54
CA MET A 3 -0.71 -7.14 12.20
C MET A 3 0.38 -6.55 11.30
N VAL A 4 1.56 -6.19 11.85
CA VAL A 4 2.63 -5.50 11.09
C VAL A 4 3.62 -6.49 10.48
N ARG A 5 3.79 -7.67 11.10
CA ARG A 5 4.74 -8.71 10.67
C ARG A 5 4.67 -9.04 9.16
N PRO A 6 3.51 -9.38 8.58
CA PRO A 6 3.43 -9.72 7.16
C PRO A 6 3.78 -8.55 6.21
N ILE A 7 3.55 -7.32 6.66
CA ILE A 7 3.68 -6.12 5.82
C ILE A 7 5.10 -5.52 5.91
N ALA A 8 5.77 -5.68 7.05
CA ALA A 8 7.10 -5.14 7.30
C ALA A 8 8.15 -5.46 6.19
N PRO A 9 8.37 -6.72 5.78
CA PRO A 9 9.38 -7.04 4.78
C PRO A 9 9.00 -6.51 3.38
N MET A 10 7.70 -6.40 3.09
CA MET A 10 7.21 -5.79 1.85
C MET A 10 7.48 -4.28 1.82
N LEU A 11 7.25 -3.58 2.95
CA LEU A 11 7.54 -2.16 3.07
C LEU A 11 9.04 -1.88 2.94
N GLU A 12 9.88 -2.67 3.61
CA GLU A 12 11.32 -2.54 3.51
C GLU A 12 11.82 -2.74 2.08
N TYR A 13 11.29 -3.76 1.38
CA TYR A 13 11.57 -3.97 -0.03
C TYR A 13 11.20 -2.77 -0.90
N VAL A 14 10.02 -2.19 -0.73
CA VAL A 14 9.56 -1.04 -1.55
C VAL A 14 10.36 0.23 -1.24
N ILE A 15 10.73 0.48 0.02
CA ILE A 15 11.46 1.68 0.42
C ILE A 15 12.92 1.61 -0.03
N TYR A 16 13.54 0.43 0.04
CA TYR A 16 14.98 0.24 -0.21
C TYR A 16 15.28 -0.68 -1.39
N GLU A 17 14.40 -0.72 -2.39
CA GLU A 17 14.50 -1.66 -3.53
C GLU A 17 15.88 -1.63 -4.19
N ASP A 18 16.39 -0.44 -4.51
CA ASP A 18 17.69 -0.27 -5.17
C ASP A 18 18.84 -0.84 -4.33
N TYR A 19 18.85 -0.54 -3.03
CA TYR A 19 19.86 -1.04 -2.11
C TYR A 19 19.79 -2.57 -1.96
N ILE A 20 18.58 -3.11 -1.87
CA ILE A 20 18.36 -4.55 -1.75
C ILE A 20 18.80 -5.25 -3.03
N ALA A 21 18.46 -4.71 -4.20
CA ALA A 21 18.85 -5.24 -5.49
C ALA A 21 20.38 -5.21 -5.69
N GLU A 22 21.05 -4.15 -5.24
CA GLU A 22 22.48 -3.98 -5.45
C GLU A 22 23.34 -4.78 -4.45
N PHE A 23 22.95 -4.81 -3.18
CA PHE A 23 23.81 -5.30 -2.09
C PHE A 23 23.31 -6.58 -1.42
N LEU A 24 21.99 -6.84 -1.39
CA LEU A 24 21.40 -7.97 -0.68
C LEU A 24 20.88 -9.09 -1.59
N CYS A 25 20.82 -8.85 -2.90
CA CYS A 25 20.33 -9.83 -3.88
C CYS A 25 21.30 -11.01 -4.03
N ILE A 26 20.86 -12.20 -3.61
CA ILE A 26 21.61 -13.47 -3.72
C ILE A 26 21.78 -13.90 -5.19
N ASN A 27 20.79 -13.64 -6.04
CA ASN A 27 20.79 -14.04 -7.45
C ASN A 27 21.40 -12.98 -8.39
N LYS A 28 22.34 -12.15 -7.90
CA LYS A 28 22.92 -11.05 -8.68
C LYS A 28 23.61 -11.53 -9.97
N ASP A 29 24.20 -12.73 -9.93
CA ASP A 29 24.91 -13.32 -11.07
C ASP A 29 23.98 -13.91 -12.15
N LYS A 30 22.69 -14.08 -11.84
CA LYS A 30 21.67 -14.67 -12.74
C LYS A 30 20.79 -13.58 -13.35
N VAL A 31 21.40 -12.79 -14.22
CA VAL A 31 20.76 -11.60 -14.83
C VAL A 31 19.50 -11.97 -15.62
N GLU A 32 19.45 -13.16 -16.21
CA GLU A 32 18.31 -13.70 -16.94
C GLU A 32 17.03 -13.83 -16.10
N LEU A 33 17.16 -13.91 -14.76
CA LEU A 33 16.03 -14.02 -13.85
C LEU A 33 15.38 -12.68 -13.51
N GLN A 34 16.03 -11.55 -13.84
CA GLN A 34 15.55 -10.20 -13.50
C GLN A 34 15.06 -10.10 -12.04
N CYS A 35 15.86 -10.64 -11.12
CA CYS A 35 15.45 -10.89 -9.74
C CYS A 35 15.20 -9.60 -8.95
N ASN A 36 16.05 -8.58 -9.13
CA ASN A 36 15.94 -7.26 -8.49
C ASN A 36 15.73 -7.34 -6.97
N GLY A 37 16.45 -8.22 -6.26
CA GLY A 37 16.34 -8.33 -4.80
C GLY A 37 15.14 -9.14 -4.28
N LYS A 38 14.25 -9.65 -5.15
CA LYS A 38 13.09 -10.47 -4.75
C LYS A 38 13.47 -11.75 -4.00
N CYS A 39 14.66 -12.31 -4.23
CA CYS A 39 15.15 -13.47 -3.50
C CYS A 39 15.38 -13.17 -2.01
N TYR A 40 15.85 -11.96 -1.69
CA TYR A 40 16.04 -11.50 -0.31
C TYR A 40 14.68 -11.33 0.39
N LEU A 41 13.73 -10.69 -0.30
CA LEU A 41 12.35 -10.57 0.20
C LEU A 41 11.73 -11.93 0.50
N MET A 42 11.88 -12.89 -0.41
CA MET A 42 11.37 -14.25 -0.22
C MET A 42 12.00 -14.95 0.99
N GLN A 43 13.30 -14.74 1.22
CA GLN A 43 13.99 -15.26 2.40
C GLN A 43 13.41 -14.65 3.69
N GLN A 44 13.26 -13.33 3.76
CA GLN A 44 12.68 -12.64 4.93
C GLN A 44 11.25 -13.13 5.23
N LEU A 45 10.42 -13.33 4.20
CA LEU A 45 9.07 -13.89 4.35
C LEU A 45 9.08 -15.34 4.85
N SER A 46 10.08 -16.13 4.47
CA SER A 46 10.23 -17.51 4.93
C SER A 46 10.70 -17.59 6.39
N GLU A 47 11.62 -16.73 6.81
CA GLU A 47 12.13 -16.64 8.18
C GLU A 47 11.00 -16.30 9.17
N GLN A 48 10.12 -15.36 8.81
CA GLN A 48 8.93 -15.05 9.61
C GLN A 48 8.00 -16.26 9.82
N ASN A 49 7.96 -17.20 8.86
CA ASN A 49 7.17 -18.42 8.97
C ASN A 49 7.87 -19.53 9.79
N GLU A 50 9.19 -19.50 9.88
CA GLU A 50 10.02 -20.42 10.67
C GLU A 50 10.06 -20.02 12.16
N GLU A 51 9.93 -18.71 12.47
CA GLU A 51 9.86 -18.16 13.84
C GLU A 51 8.65 -18.63 14.68
N LYS A 52 7.82 -19.54 14.14
CA LYS A 52 6.76 -20.31 14.84
C LYS A 52 7.15 -20.85 16.21
N LYS A 53 8.44 -21.06 16.47
CA LYS A 53 8.97 -21.56 17.74
C LYS A 53 8.68 -20.65 18.95
N GLN A 54 8.27 -19.40 18.74
CA GLN A 54 7.93 -18.46 19.81
C GLN A 54 6.43 -18.42 20.18
N GLY A 55 5.61 -19.36 19.70
CA GLY A 55 4.18 -19.44 20.06
C GLY A 55 3.29 -18.41 19.37
N LEU A 56 3.77 -17.75 18.32
CA LEU A 56 2.98 -16.84 17.51
C LEU A 56 2.24 -17.61 16.40
N PRO A 57 0.98 -17.25 16.09
CA PRO A 57 0.20 -17.90 15.05
C PRO A 57 0.88 -17.75 13.68
N LYS A 58 0.74 -18.79 12.85
CA LYS A 58 1.23 -18.77 11.47
C LYS A 58 0.57 -17.61 10.73
N ILE A 59 1.37 -16.84 9.99
CA ILE A 59 0.85 -15.81 9.10
C ILE A 59 0.17 -16.52 7.93
N MET A 60 -1.16 -16.57 7.95
CA MET A 60 -1.99 -16.99 6.82
C MET A 60 -2.65 -15.73 6.27
N LEU A 61 -2.19 -15.30 5.09
CA LEU A 61 -2.72 -14.11 4.42
C LEU A 61 -4.22 -14.26 4.14
N GLU A 62 -4.68 -15.49 3.95
CA GLU A 62 -6.08 -15.86 3.75
C GLU A 62 -6.97 -15.56 4.98
N GLU A 63 -6.38 -15.57 6.18
CA GLU A 63 -7.07 -15.29 7.44
C GLU A 63 -6.89 -13.82 7.88
N TYR A 64 -6.10 -13.04 7.13
CA TYR A 64 -5.89 -11.63 7.43
C TYR A 64 -7.14 -10.83 7.02
N PRO A 65 -7.69 -9.99 7.90
CA PRO A 65 -8.84 -9.19 7.55
C PRO A 65 -8.49 -8.26 6.38
N ILE A 66 -9.18 -8.43 5.25
CA ILE A 66 -9.11 -7.51 4.12
C ILE A 66 -9.85 -6.23 4.54
N GLY A 67 -9.17 -5.39 5.31
CA GLY A 67 -9.66 -4.07 5.66
C GLY A 67 -9.64 -3.15 4.44
N PHE A 68 -10.54 -2.18 4.40
CA PHE A 68 -10.45 -1.10 3.43
C PHE A 68 -9.17 -0.30 3.74
N VAL A 69 -8.15 -0.44 2.89
CA VAL A 69 -6.97 0.41 2.94
C VAL A 69 -7.34 1.72 2.25
N ASP A 70 -7.63 2.75 3.02
CA ASP A 70 -7.76 4.10 2.48
C ASP A 70 -6.35 4.65 2.21
N LEU A 71 -5.90 4.47 0.97
CA LEU A 71 -4.66 5.09 0.48
C LEU A 71 -4.90 6.60 0.43
N MET A 72 -4.57 7.29 1.52
CA MET A 72 -4.56 8.74 1.57
C MET A 72 -3.58 9.26 0.51
N PHE A 73 -4.11 9.63 -0.66
CA PHE A 73 -3.30 10.15 -1.76
C PHE A 73 -2.61 11.44 -1.31
N TYR A 74 -1.28 11.37 -1.17
CA TYR A 74 -0.47 12.55 -0.95
C TYR A 74 -0.49 13.41 -2.23
N ASN A 75 -1.37 14.42 -2.24
CA ASN A 75 -1.42 15.42 -3.28
C ASN A 75 -0.21 16.35 -3.13
N SER A 76 0.92 15.94 -3.69
CA SER A 76 2.07 16.81 -3.86
C SER A 76 1.66 17.91 -4.84
N LYS A 77 1.22 19.06 -4.31
CA LYS A 77 0.86 20.22 -5.12
C LYS A 77 2.13 20.67 -5.85
N LYS A 78 2.30 20.23 -7.09
CA LYS A 78 3.28 20.84 -7.99
C LYS A 78 2.89 22.32 -8.11
N PRO A 79 3.81 23.27 -7.86
CA PRO A 79 3.51 24.67 -8.09
C PRO A 79 3.17 24.85 -9.57
N ALA A 80 1.93 25.22 -9.86
CA ALA A 80 1.50 25.49 -11.22
C ALA A 80 2.19 26.77 -11.70
N THR A 81 3.15 26.63 -12.61
CA THR A 81 3.62 27.76 -13.41
C THR A 81 2.55 28.08 -14.45
N VAL A 82 1.92 29.23 -14.27
CA VAL A 82 0.87 29.82 -15.13
C VAL A 82 1.47 30.18 -16.49
N PRO A 83 0.68 30.08 -17.56
CA PRO A 83 0.54 31.24 -18.44
C PRO A 83 -0.93 31.62 -18.59
N ASP A 84 -1.19 32.88 -18.24
CA ASP A 84 -2.39 33.66 -18.56
C ASP A 84 -2.60 33.65 -20.07
N GLN A 85 -3.77 33.18 -20.56
CA GLN A 85 -4.57 33.76 -21.66
C GLN A 85 -6.04 33.27 -21.62
N ASN A 86 -6.96 34.24 -21.62
CA ASN A 86 -8.41 34.20 -21.92
C ASN A 86 -9.34 33.51 -20.91
N HIS A 87 -9.88 34.33 -20.01
CA HIS A 87 -10.90 34.00 -19.00
C HIS A 87 -12.27 33.76 -19.65
N PHE A 88 -12.69 32.49 -19.75
CA PHE A 88 -14.10 32.14 -19.64
C PHE A 88 -14.35 31.79 -18.18
N ASP A 89 -15.06 32.66 -17.46
CA ASP A 89 -15.39 32.46 -16.06
C ASP A 89 -16.53 31.46 -15.89
N TYR A 90 -16.16 30.17 -15.89
CA TYR A 90 -17.02 29.13 -15.37
C TYR A 90 -16.63 28.82 -13.92
N SER A 91 -17.33 29.44 -12.97
CA SER A 91 -17.19 29.11 -11.56
C SER A 91 -18.03 27.88 -11.23
N ASN A 92 -17.42 26.69 -11.20
CA ASN A 92 -18.11 25.51 -10.70
C ASN A 92 -18.14 25.54 -9.16
N GLY A 93 -19.28 25.94 -8.58
CA GLY A 93 -19.50 25.93 -7.13
C GLY A 93 -19.80 24.54 -6.55
N TYR A 94 -19.69 23.48 -7.36
CA TYR A 94 -19.90 22.12 -6.89
C TYR A 94 -18.84 21.72 -5.86
N ALA A 95 -19.29 21.55 -4.62
CA ALA A 95 -18.56 20.81 -3.61
C ALA A 95 -19.20 19.43 -3.47
N PHE A 96 -18.43 18.37 -3.72
CA PHE A 96 -18.89 17.02 -3.44
C PHE A 96 -19.00 16.84 -1.92
N LEU A 97 -20.22 16.93 -1.41
CA LEU A 97 -20.53 16.62 -0.01
C LEU A 97 -20.79 15.12 0.09
N TYR A 98 -19.73 14.36 0.35
CA TYR A 98 -19.87 12.95 0.64
C TYR A 98 -20.67 12.76 1.94
N CYS A 99 -21.89 12.23 1.81
CA CYS A 99 -22.69 11.79 2.95
C CYS A 99 -22.49 10.29 3.13
N ALA A 100 -21.77 9.90 4.18
CA ALA A 100 -21.53 8.50 4.54
C ALA A 100 -22.78 7.78 5.09
N TYR A 101 -23.88 8.51 5.29
CA TYR A 101 -25.14 7.95 5.76
C TYR A 101 -26.00 7.49 4.59
N SER A 102 -26.18 6.18 4.49
CA SER A 102 -27.17 5.57 3.60
C SER A 102 -28.57 5.97 4.04
N PHE A 103 -29.34 6.58 3.14
CA PHE A 103 -30.75 6.90 3.36
C PHE A 103 -31.55 5.59 3.46
N HIS A 104 -31.74 5.07 4.68
CA HIS A 104 -32.68 3.98 4.90
C HIS A 104 -34.11 4.55 4.95
N PRO A 105 -35.09 3.88 4.31
CA PRO A 105 -36.47 4.31 4.33
C PRO A 105 -37.00 4.36 5.78
N PRO A 106 -37.93 5.28 6.10
CA PRO A 106 -38.44 5.44 7.46
C PRO A 106 -39.10 4.14 7.93
N SER A 107 -38.63 3.64 9.07
CA SER A 107 -39.22 2.52 9.79
C SER A 107 -40.43 2.97 10.60
N ILE A 108 -41.47 3.45 9.91
CA ILE A 108 -42.80 3.53 10.53
C ILE A 108 -43.44 2.17 10.32
N LEU A 109 -43.55 1.41 11.43
CA LEU A 109 -44.38 0.21 11.53
C LEU A 109 -45.83 0.60 11.23
N SER A 110 -46.39 0.06 10.15
CA SER A 110 -47.85 -0.10 9.96
C SER A 110 -48.24 -1.52 10.26
#